data_AF-A0A918UGA0-F1
#
_entry.id   AF-A0A918UGA0-F1
#
_cell.length_a   1.000
_cell.length_b   1.000
_cell.length_c   1.000
_cell.angle_alpha   90.00
_cell.angle_beta   90.00
_cell.angle_gamma   90.00
#
_symmetry.space_group_name_H-M   'P 1'
#
loop_
_entity.id
_entity.type
_entity.pdbx_description
1 polymer ?
#
loop_
_entity_poly.entity_id
_entity_poly.type
_entity_poly.pdbx_seq_one_letter_code
_entity_poly.pdbx_strand_id
1 'polypeptide(L)'
;MTSPEIAANIQRIADALTRLAPPAPPPIDWLACPAYVWTGDHGHGVDVLEAPDLGLLVGIDAQKDTVAANVRRHAAGAAAHDMLLWGARGTGKSALVRAAIRASQQAGPGRLALVQVAQDALTGVTTLFAALRGVSRQFLVYIDDLGFEDNDSTGPRLLRSWLEGGVEARPANVRLAVTSNRRAIVARSMGEQDDPINPRDVVDDRLALADRFGLSIGFHRVDQDAYLAIIAGYAADLGLGWRADDPQCRGDALEWSQRRGARSGRVAWQYIVELAGRAGKTV
;
A
#
# COMPACT_ATOMS: atom_id res chain seq x y z
N MET A 1 45.59 -15.04 32.74
CA MET A 1 44.84 -13.77 32.87
C MET A 1 44.00 -13.86 34.12
N THR A 2 44.07 -12.87 34.98
CA THR A 2 43.25 -12.80 36.20
C THR A 2 41.82 -12.36 35.84
N SER A 3 40.83 -12.77 36.63
CA SER A 3 39.41 -12.40 36.40
C SER A 3 39.16 -10.88 36.23
N PRO A 4 39.89 -9.99 36.94
CA PRO A 4 39.78 -8.53 36.73
C PRO A 4 40.30 -8.06 35.37
N GLU A 5 41.37 -8.67 34.85
CA GLU A 5 41.93 -8.31 33.53
C GLU A 5 41.01 -8.74 32.38
N ILE A 6 40.31 -9.86 32.54
CA ILE A 6 39.29 -10.33 31.58
C ILE A 6 38.11 -9.34 31.59
N ALA A 7 37.61 -8.95 32.77
CA ALA A 7 36.53 -7.98 32.89
C ALA A 7 36.90 -6.61 32.28
N ALA A 8 38.11 -6.13 32.52
CA ALA A 8 38.61 -4.87 31.96
C ALA A 8 38.71 -4.92 30.42
N ASN A 9 39.16 -6.06 29.87
CA ASN A 9 39.24 -6.23 28.41
C ASN A 9 37.84 -6.37 27.77
N ILE A 10 36.92 -7.09 28.41
CA ILE A 10 35.52 -7.18 27.93
C ILE A 10 34.87 -5.80 27.93
N GLN A 11 35.04 -5.00 28.97
CA GLN A 11 34.48 -3.64 29.02
C GLN A 11 35.08 -2.76 27.92
N ARG A 12 36.40 -2.85 27.67
CA ARG A 12 37.07 -2.08 26.63
C ARG A 12 36.59 -2.44 25.22
N ILE A 13 36.30 -3.73 24.98
CA ILE A 13 35.70 -4.22 23.74
C ILE A 13 34.26 -3.75 23.62
N ALA A 14 33.45 -3.85 24.67
CA ALA A 14 32.08 -3.37 24.70
C ALA A 14 32.01 -1.86 24.38
N ASP A 15 32.83 -1.04 25.03
CA ASP A 15 32.88 0.41 24.81
C ASP A 15 33.34 0.75 23.38
N ALA A 16 34.26 -0.05 22.80
CA ALA A 16 34.70 0.12 21.42
C ALA A 16 33.59 -0.24 20.43
N LEU A 17 32.82 -1.30 20.70
CA LEU A 17 31.65 -1.68 19.90
C LEU A 17 30.52 -0.63 20.01
N THR A 18 30.28 -0.07 21.20
CA THR A 18 29.30 1.01 21.39
C THR A 18 29.68 2.29 20.64
N ARG A 19 30.97 2.59 20.46
CA ARG A 19 31.43 3.73 19.64
C ARG A 19 31.31 3.50 18.13
N LEU A 20 31.29 2.24 17.69
CA LEU A 20 31.13 1.88 16.28
C LEU A 20 29.67 1.76 15.86
N ALA A 21 28.77 1.47 16.80
CA ALA A 21 27.34 1.46 16.55
C ALA A 21 26.80 2.90 16.56
N PRO A 22 26.09 3.36 15.50
CA PRO A 22 25.35 4.60 15.59
C PRO A 22 24.36 4.53 16.78
N PRO A 23 24.10 5.65 17.48
CA PRO A 23 23.14 5.67 18.58
C PRO A 23 21.78 5.15 18.10
N ALA A 24 21.14 4.34 18.93
CA ALA A 24 19.80 3.82 18.63
C ALA A 24 18.87 5.00 18.28
N PRO A 25 18.11 4.93 17.18
CA PRO A 25 17.14 5.95 16.84
C PRO A 25 16.17 6.18 18.01
N PRO A 26 15.75 7.44 18.25
CA PRO A 26 14.77 7.72 19.28
C PRO A 26 13.47 6.93 18.99
N PRO A 27 12.74 6.50 20.04
CA PRO A 27 11.48 5.79 19.87
C PRO A 27 10.48 6.67 19.11
N ILE A 28 9.72 6.04 18.21
CA ILE A 28 8.74 6.72 17.35
C ILE A 28 7.52 7.09 18.20
N ASP A 29 7.10 8.35 18.11
CA ASP A 29 5.78 8.78 18.60
C ASP A 29 4.70 8.42 17.57
N TRP A 30 3.97 7.33 17.82
CA TRP A 30 2.88 6.82 17.00
C TRP A 30 1.60 7.68 17.03
N LEU A 31 1.60 8.80 17.77
CA LEU A 31 0.51 9.77 17.83
C LEU A 31 0.84 11.08 17.10
N ALA A 32 2.12 11.38 16.84
CA ALA A 32 2.56 12.67 16.29
C ALA A 32 2.14 12.92 14.83
N CYS A 33 2.13 11.90 13.97
CA CYS A 33 2.00 12.07 12.52
C CYS A 33 0.73 11.37 11.97
N PRO A 34 0.17 11.83 10.83
CA PRO A 34 -0.93 11.14 10.16
C PRO A 34 -0.50 9.81 9.51
N ALA A 35 0.76 9.68 9.13
CA ALA A 35 1.28 8.46 8.52
C ALA A 35 2.72 8.16 8.98
N TYR A 36 3.14 6.93 8.76
CA TYR A 36 4.46 6.41 9.11
C TYR A 36 4.97 5.49 8.02
N VAL A 37 6.29 5.36 7.90
CA VAL A 37 6.96 4.37 7.05
C VAL A 37 7.78 3.45 7.95
N TRP A 38 7.67 2.14 7.73
CA TRP A 38 8.40 1.11 8.44
C TRP A 38 9.45 0.47 7.51
N THR A 39 10.69 0.40 7.98
CA THR A 39 11.87 -0.10 7.25
C THR A 39 12.32 -1.49 7.69
N GLY A 40 11.59 -2.13 8.61
CA GLY A 40 11.85 -3.49 9.09
C GLY A 40 12.32 -3.53 10.54
N ASP A 41 13.23 -2.64 10.91
CA ASP A 41 13.78 -2.52 12.25
C ASP A 41 13.36 -1.20 12.94
N HIS A 42 13.12 -0.16 12.14
CA HIS A 42 12.73 1.17 12.56
C HIS A 42 11.59 1.71 11.69
N GLY A 43 11.12 2.90 12.05
CA GLY A 43 10.17 3.67 11.27
C GLY A 43 10.31 5.15 11.53
N HIS A 44 9.64 5.95 10.72
CA HIS A 44 9.61 7.40 10.87
C HIS A 44 8.23 7.94 10.51
N GLY A 45 7.90 9.08 11.11
CA GLY A 45 6.66 9.81 10.83
C GLY A 45 6.70 10.53 9.49
N VAL A 46 5.53 10.69 8.89
CA VAL A 46 5.29 11.48 7.68
C VAL A 46 4.26 12.53 8.04
N ASP A 47 4.67 13.80 8.03
CA ASP A 47 3.85 14.93 8.51
C ASP A 47 2.61 15.17 7.67
N VAL A 48 2.68 14.88 6.37
CA VAL A 48 1.58 15.05 5.42
C VAL A 48 1.36 13.78 4.62
N LEU A 49 0.17 13.20 4.75
CA LEU A 49 -0.25 12.08 3.91
C LEU A 49 -0.75 12.61 2.56
N GLU A 50 0.16 12.68 1.60
CA GLU A 50 -0.18 13.02 0.23
C GLU A 50 -1.07 11.95 -0.42
N ALA A 51 -2.26 12.35 -0.85
CA ALA A 51 -3.22 11.49 -1.53
C ALA A 51 -4.21 12.33 -2.35
N PRO A 52 -4.65 11.85 -3.54
CA PRO A 52 -5.70 12.53 -4.28
C PRO A 52 -6.99 12.58 -3.44
N ASP A 53 -7.84 13.56 -3.72
CA ASP A 53 -9.19 13.57 -3.18
C ASP A 53 -9.93 12.29 -3.62
N LEU A 54 -10.73 11.72 -2.72
CA LEU A 54 -11.47 10.49 -2.99
C LEU A 54 -12.44 10.66 -4.18
N GLY A 55 -12.97 11.87 -4.38
CA GLY A 55 -13.84 12.23 -5.51
C GLY A 55 -13.13 12.21 -6.87
N LEU A 56 -11.80 12.41 -6.91
CA LEU A 56 -11.03 12.39 -8.16
C LEU A 56 -10.77 10.97 -8.69
N LEU A 57 -11.01 9.95 -7.87
CA LEU A 57 -10.87 8.55 -8.29
C LEU A 57 -12.14 8.11 -9.02
N VAL A 58 -12.17 8.30 -10.35
CA VAL A 58 -13.31 8.01 -11.23
C VAL A 58 -13.32 6.55 -11.71
N GLY A 59 -14.53 5.98 -11.89
CA GLY A 59 -14.71 4.64 -12.46
C GLY A 59 -14.50 3.48 -11.50
N ILE A 60 -14.38 3.77 -10.20
CA ILE A 60 -14.18 2.79 -9.12
C ILE A 60 -15.09 3.07 -7.91
N ASP A 61 -16.32 3.55 -8.13
CA ASP A 61 -17.24 4.00 -7.07
C ASP A 61 -17.55 2.90 -6.05
N ALA A 62 -17.87 1.69 -6.51
CA ALA A 62 -18.12 0.56 -5.61
C ALA A 62 -16.91 0.21 -4.74
N GLN A 63 -15.70 0.25 -5.32
CA GLN A 63 -14.45 0.03 -4.58
C GLN A 63 -14.21 1.16 -3.58
N LYS A 64 -14.46 2.43 -3.96
CA LYS A 64 -14.35 3.59 -3.07
C LYS A 64 -15.23 3.44 -1.85
N ASP A 65 -16.51 3.16 -2.07
CA ASP A 65 -17.49 3.06 -0.99
C ASP A 65 -17.13 1.94 -0.03
N THR A 66 -16.72 0.79 -0.57
CA THR A 66 -16.30 -0.38 0.22
C THR A 66 -15.07 -0.07 1.09
N VAL A 67 -14.01 0.48 0.49
CA VAL A 67 -12.76 0.80 1.21
C VAL A 67 -13.01 1.93 2.22
N ALA A 68 -13.65 3.01 1.82
CA ALA A 68 -13.91 4.16 2.69
C ALA A 68 -14.83 3.80 3.85
N ALA A 69 -15.85 2.95 3.65
CA ALA A 69 -16.69 2.46 4.73
C ALA A 69 -15.90 1.61 5.73
N ASN A 70 -15.07 0.67 5.25
CA ASN A 70 -14.26 -0.18 6.13
C ASN A 70 -13.23 0.64 6.92
N VAL A 71 -12.55 1.59 6.27
CA VAL A 71 -11.59 2.51 6.91
C VAL A 71 -12.26 3.37 7.97
N ARG A 72 -13.47 3.91 7.71
CA ARG A 72 -14.22 4.68 8.71
C ARG A 72 -14.63 3.84 9.92
N ARG A 73 -15.07 2.59 9.71
CA ARG A 73 -15.38 1.67 10.83
C ARG A 73 -14.13 1.42 11.67
N HIS A 74 -13.00 1.14 11.04
CA HIS A 74 -11.74 0.93 11.75
C HIS A 74 -11.34 2.16 12.55
N ALA A 75 -11.36 3.36 11.95
CA ALA A 75 -11.08 4.62 12.65
C ALA A 75 -12.01 4.86 13.86
N ALA A 76 -13.25 4.37 13.79
CA ALA A 76 -14.21 4.45 14.88
C ALA A 76 -13.93 3.46 16.03
N GLY A 77 -12.97 2.54 15.87
CA GLY A 77 -12.72 1.42 16.79
C GLY A 77 -13.72 0.28 16.64
N ALA A 78 -14.54 0.29 15.59
CA ALA A 78 -15.50 -0.77 15.30
C ALA A 78 -14.84 -1.92 14.52
N ALA A 79 -15.52 -3.06 14.45
CA ALA A 79 -15.07 -4.19 13.64
C ALA A 79 -14.90 -3.80 12.17
N ALA A 80 -13.74 -4.14 11.62
CA ALA A 80 -13.33 -3.87 10.25
C ALA A 80 -12.54 -5.07 9.71
N HIS A 81 -12.55 -5.22 8.40
CA HIS A 81 -11.88 -6.32 7.73
C HIS A 81 -10.47 -5.91 7.29
N ASP A 82 -9.60 -6.92 7.19
CA ASP A 82 -8.40 -6.80 6.37
C ASP A 82 -8.78 -6.78 4.90
N MET A 83 -8.07 -5.96 4.13
CA MET A 83 -8.38 -5.69 2.74
C MET A 83 -7.26 -6.16 1.82
N LEU A 84 -7.64 -6.88 0.77
CA LEU A 84 -6.78 -7.17 -0.38
C LEU A 84 -7.34 -6.43 -1.60
N LEU A 85 -6.57 -5.51 -2.15
CA LEU A 85 -6.89 -4.80 -3.38
C LEU A 85 -6.06 -5.38 -4.51
N TRP A 86 -6.70 -6.09 -5.43
CA TRP A 86 -5.99 -6.80 -6.49
C TRP A 86 -6.51 -6.43 -7.87
N GLY A 87 -5.66 -6.53 -8.88
CA GLY A 87 -6.12 -6.21 -10.24
C GLY A 87 -5.06 -5.68 -11.17
N ALA A 88 -5.51 -4.99 -12.21
CA ALA A 88 -4.61 -4.36 -13.18
C ALA A 88 -3.72 -3.28 -12.55
N ARG A 89 -2.56 -3.03 -13.16
CA ARG A 89 -1.61 -1.99 -12.72
C ARG A 89 -2.14 -0.61 -13.12
N GLY A 90 -1.87 0.39 -12.29
CA GLY A 90 -2.24 1.78 -12.58
C GLY A 90 -3.72 2.12 -12.46
N THR A 91 -4.55 1.25 -11.89
CA THR A 91 -6.00 1.45 -11.68
C THR A 91 -6.35 2.23 -10.40
N GLY A 92 -5.36 2.68 -9.63
CA GLY A 92 -5.59 3.48 -8.43
C GLY A 92 -5.72 2.71 -7.11
N LYS A 93 -5.33 1.43 -7.03
CA LYS A 93 -5.38 0.63 -5.77
C LYS A 93 -4.70 1.34 -4.59
N SER A 94 -3.42 1.68 -4.76
CA SER A 94 -2.60 2.38 -3.75
C SER A 94 -3.10 3.81 -3.48
N ALA A 95 -3.60 4.48 -4.51
CA ALA A 95 -4.18 5.82 -4.39
C ALA A 95 -5.48 5.78 -3.57
N LEU A 96 -6.32 4.76 -3.77
CA LEU A 96 -7.57 4.59 -3.06
C LEU A 96 -7.35 4.37 -1.56
N VAL A 97 -6.38 3.52 -1.18
CA VAL A 97 -6.08 3.31 0.24
C VAL A 97 -5.67 4.62 0.91
N ARG A 98 -4.72 5.35 0.31
CA ARG A 98 -4.27 6.64 0.87
C ARG A 98 -5.40 7.68 0.89
N ALA A 99 -6.22 7.77 -0.16
CA ALA A 99 -7.35 8.70 -0.22
C ALA A 99 -8.42 8.39 0.83
N ALA A 100 -8.76 7.11 1.03
CA ALA A 100 -9.70 6.69 2.07
C ALA A 100 -9.18 6.98 3.48
N ILE A 101 -7.88 6.81 3.74
CA ILE A 101 -7.27 7.19 5.02
C ILE A 101 -7.35 8.70 5.21
N ARG A 102 -6.90 9.48 4.22
CA ARG A 102 -6.92 10.95 4.27
C ARG A 102 -8.33 11.47 4.54
N ALA A 103 -9.35 10.96 3.85
CA ALA A 103 -10.75 11.32 4.07
C ALA A 103 -11.23 10.98 5.49
N SER A 104 -10.83 9.82 6.04
CA SER A 104 -11.15 9.44 7.41
C SER A 104 -10.45 10.33 8.45
N GLN A 105 -9.20 10.71 8.20
CA GLN A 105 -8.44 11.63 9.06
C GLN A 105 -9.01 13.05 9.05
N GLN A 106 -9.54 13.52 7.92
CA GLN A 106 -10.25 14.80 7.84
C GLN A 106 -11.54 14.78 8.67
N ALA A 107 -12.28 13.66 8.64
CA ALA A 107 -13.51 13.50 9.42
C ALA A 107 -13.26 13.26 10.93
N GLY A 108 -12.12 12.67 11.28
CA GLY A 108 -11.73 12.36 12.65
C GLY A 108 -10.21 12.38 12.86
N PRO A 109 -9.61 13.57 13.03
CA PRO A 109 -8.17 13.73 13.20
C PRO A 109 -7.62 12.91 14.38
N GLY A 110 -6.44 12.33 14.22
CA GLY A 110 -5.75 11.55 15.27
C GLY A 110 -6.33 10.15 15.53
N ARG A 111 -7.50 9.79 15.00
CA ARG A 111 -8.13 8.47 15.26
C ARG A 111 -7.47 7.32 14.51
N LEU A 112 -6.93 7.59 13.32
CA LEU A 112 -6.33 6.62 12.43
C LEU A 112 -4.98 7.10 11.89
N ALA A 113 -4.00 6.20 11.81
CA ALA A 113 -2.75 6.42 11.08
C ALA A 113 -2.56 5.36 9.98
N LEU A 114 -1.91 5.77 8.88
CA LEU A 114 -1.38 4.84 7.89
C LEU A 114 0.04 4.45 8.29
N VAL A 115 0.38 3.17 8.21
CA VAL A 115 1.77 2.70 8.33
C VAL A 115 2.13 1.96 7.06
N GLN A 116 2.97 2.54 6.22
CA GLN A 116 3.45 1.89 5.02
C GLN A 116 4.62 0.95 5.35
N VAL A 117 4.53 -0.29 4.86
CA VAL A 117 5.56 -1.31 5.00
C VAL A 117 6.01 -1.73 3.61
N ALA A 118 7.33 -1.66 3.37
CA ALA A 118 7.94 -2.17 2.15
C ALA A 118 8.05 -3.70 2.18
N GLN A 119 8.18 -4.34 1.01
CA GLN A 119 8.18 -5.81 0.91
C GLN A 119 9.38 -6.46 1.61
N ASP A 120 10.55 -5.83 1.50
CA ASP A 120 11.77 -6.21 2.19
C ASP A 120 11.69 -6.02 3.72
N ALA A 121 10.75 -5.21 4.21
CA ALA A 121 10.51 -4.95 5.62
C ALA A 121 9.46 -5.89 6.27
N LEU A 122 8.92 -6.86 5.52
CA LEU A 122 7.84 -7.74 6.02
C LEU A 122 8.24 -8.60 7.23
N THR A 123 9.51 -9.01 7.31
CA THR A 123 10.01 -9.79 8.45
C THR A 123 9.96 -9.01 9.77
N GLY A 124 10.00 -7.67 9.69
CA GLY A 124 9.94 -6.76 10.84
C GLY A 124 8.54 -6.41 11.34
N VAL A 125 7.48 -6.87 10.66
CA VAL A 125 6.11 -6.46 10.97
C VAL A 125 5.63 -6.94 12.33
N THR A 126 6.13 -8.07 12.83
CA THR A 126 5.83 -8.52 14.20
C THR A 126 6.32 -7.49 15.23
N THR A 127 7.53 -6.97 15.05
CA THR A 127 8.09 -5.92 15.92
C THR A 127 7.25 -4.64 15.83
N LEU A 128 6.81 -4.28 14.62
CA LEU A 128 5.86 -3.18 14.43
C LEU A 128 4.55 -3.42 15.18
N PHE A 129 3.96 -4.61 15.10
CA PHE A 129 2.75 -4.95 15.84
C PHE A 129 2.94 -4.85 17.35
N ALA A 130 4.10 -5.22 17.89
CA ALA A 130 4.41 -5.02 19.29
C ALA A 130 4.47 -3.52 19.65
N ALA A 131 5.08 -2.70 18.80
CA ALA A 131 5.17 -1.25 19.00
C ALA A 131 3.81 -0.52 18.91
N LEU A 132 2.90 -0.98 18.05
CA LEU A 132 1.56 -0.41 17.90
C LEU A 132 0.58 -0.89 18.97
N ARG A 133 0.91 -1.94 19.71
CA ARG A 133 0.06 -2.49 20.76
C ARG A 133 -0.05 -1.51 21.92
N GLY A 134 -1.27 -1.31 22.43
CA GLY A 134 -1.52 -0.43 23.58
C GLY A 134 -1.50 1.06 23.25
N VAL A 135 -1.11 1.44 22.03
CA VAL A 135 -1.28 2.81 21.55
C VAL A 135 -2.77 3.08 21.35
N SER A 136 -3.29 4.15 21.96
CA SER A 136 -4.71 4.54 21.91
C SER A 136 -5.08 5.21 20.58
N ARG A 137 -4.79 4.52 19.46
CA ARG A 137 -5.02 4.94 18.08
C ARG A 137 -5.18 3.71 17.19
N GLN A 138 -5.95 3.87 16.12
CA GLN A 138 -6.14 2.84 15.11
C GLN A 138 -5.06 2.96 14.04
N PHE A 139 -4.59 1.83 13.52
CA PHE A 139 -3.57 1.80 12.47
C PHE A 139 -4.02 0.93 11.30
N LEU A 140 -3.85 1.44 10.09
CA LEU A 140 -3.90 0.63 8.88
C LEU A 140 -2.46 0.39 8.42
N VAL A 141 -1.99 -0.85 8.53
CA VAL A 141 -0.70 -1.28 8.00
C VAL A 141 -0.89 -1.62 6.52
N TYR A 142 -0.17 -0.90 5.67
CA TYR A 142 -0.30 -0.94 4.23
C TYR A 142 0.93 -1.54 3.56
N ILE A 143 0.72 -2.59 2.78
CA ILE A 143 1.77 -3.31 2.05
C ILE A 143 1.48 -3.16 0.55
N ASP A 144 2.37 -2.50 -0.18
CA ASP A 144 2.16 -2.19 -1.60
C ASP A 144 2.77 -3.25 -2.54
N ASP A 145 2.11 -3.44 -3.68
CA ASP A 145 2.50 -4.24 -4.85
C ASP A 145 2.99 -5.66 -4.53
N LEU A 146 2.44 -6.33 -3.51
CA LEU A 146 2.88 -7.65 -3.08
C LEU A 146 2.85 -8.63 -4.26
N GLY A 147 4.06 -9.04 -4.69
CA GLY A 147 4.28 -10.06 -5.68
C GLY A 147 4.26 -11.44 -5.02
N PHE A 148 3.58 -12.39 -5.65
CA PHE A 148 3.70 -13.80 -5.34
C PHE A 148 4.65 -14.40 -6.38
N GLU A 149 5.94 -14.06 -6.33
CA GLU A 149 6.92 -14.69 -7.22
C GLU A 149 7.29 -16.08 -6.69
N ASP A 150 7.60 -17.01 -7.58
CA ASP A 150 7.76 -18.43 -7.25
C ASP A 150 8.94 -18.70 -6.29
N ASN A 151 9.87 -17.75 -6.15
CA ASN A 151 10.99 -17.80 -5.20
C ASN A 151 10.78 -17.00 -3.90
N ASP A 152 9.73 -16.19 -3.75
CA ASP A 152 9.46 -15.44 -2.51
C ASP A 152 8.27 -16.03 -1.75
N SER A 153 8.54 -17.15 -1.07
CA SER A 153 7.54 -17.79 -0.20
C SER A 153 7.37 -17.10 1.16
N THR A 154 8.23 -16.14 1.51
CA THR A 154 8.29 -15.56 2.86
C THR A 154 7.11 -14.63 3.11
N GLY A 155 6.89 -13.65 2.22
CA GLY A 155 5.81 -12.67 2.34
C GLY A 155 4.41 -13.31 2.45
N PRO A 156 4.01 -14.22 1.54
CA PRO A 156 2.72 -14.90 1.57
C PRO A 156 2.51 -15.73 2.84
N ARG A 157 3.56 -16.43 3.32
CA ARG A 157 3.51 -17.22 4.56
C ARG A 157 3.32 -16.34 5.80
N LEU A 158 4.03 -15.22 5.88
CA LEU A 158 3.87 -14.25 6.97
C LEU A 158 2.47 -13.65 7.00
N LEU A 159 1.96 -13.22 5.84
CA LEU A 159 0.58 -12.72 5.72
C LEU A 159 -0.45 -13.76 6.13
N ARG A 160 -0.26 -15.02 5.69
CA ARG A 160 -1.11 -16.16 6.07
C ARG A 160 -1.21 -16.28 7.59
N SER A 161 -0.07 -16.24 8.27
CA SER A 161 0.03 -16.30 9.74
C SER A 161 -0.68 -15.13 10.44
N TRP A 162 -0.53 -13.91 9.94
CA TRP A 162 -1.17 -12.74 10.55
C TRP A 162 -2.70 -12.69 10.35
N LEU A 163 -3.21 -13.29 9.27
CA LEU A 163 -4.63 -13.39 9.00
C LEU A 163 -5.31 -14.51 9.79
N GLU A 164 -4.63 -15.64 10.02
CA GLU A 164 -5.15 -16.77 10.82
C GLU A 164 -5.05 -16.56 12.33
N GLY A 165 -4.23 -15.63 12.79
CA GLY A 165 -4.00 -15.40 14.22
C GLY A 165 -2.99 -16.38 14.81
N GLY A 166 -1.74 -16.32 14.32
CA GLY A 166 -0.60 -17.03 14.92
C GLY A 166 -0.31 -16.64 16.38
N VAL A 167 0.69 -17.31 16.98
CA VAL A 167 1.07 -17.15 18.41
C VAL A 167 1.35 -15.70 18.78
N GLU A 168 2.03 -14.96 17.91
CA GLU A 168 2.19 -13.51 18.03
C GLU A 168 1.00 -12.80 17.40
N ALA A 169 -0.11 -12.76 18.15
CA ALA A 169 -1.38 -12.25 17.64
C ALA A 169 -1.30 -10.76 17.27
N ARG A 170 -1.74 -10.39 16.07
CA ARG A 170 -1.89 -8.99 15.66
C ARG A 170 -2.76 -8.19 16.63
N PRO A 171 -2.39 -6.95 17.02
CA PRO A 171 -3.19 -6.10 17.88
C PRO A 171 -4.57 -5.78 17.29
N ALA A 172 -5.58 -5.65 18.16
CA ALA A 172 -6.96 -5.34 17.74
C ALA A 172 -7.11 -3.98 17.05
N ASN A 173 -6.23 -3.03 17.37
CA ASN A 173 -6.18 -1.70 16.77
C ASN A 173 -5.47 -1.65 15.41
N VAL A 174 -5.06 -2.79 14.86
CA VAL A 174 -4.34 -2.88 13.58
C VAL A 174 -5.17 -3.65 12.54
N ARG A 175 -5.29 -3.08 11.35
CA ARG A 175 -5.82 -3.75 10.14
C ARG A 175 -4.79 -3.72 9.01
N LEU A 176 -4.85 -4.73 8.15
CA LEU A 176 -4.00 -4.85 6.98
C LEU A 176 -4.74 -4.35 5.72
N ALA A 177 -4.02 -3.60 4.90
CA ALA A 177 -4.39 -3.35 3.51
C ALA A 177 -3.23 -3.75 2.61
N VAL A 178 -3.47 -4.72 1.74
CA VAL A 178 -2.46 -5.23 0.81
C VAL A 178 -2.90 -4.92 -0.60
N THR A 179 -2.01 -4.38 -1.45
CA THR A 179 -2.25 -4.38 -2.89
C THR A 179 -1.47 -5.48 -3.57
N SER A 180 -2.06 -6.08 -4.61
CA SER A 180 -1.38 -7.07 -5.44
C SER A 180 -1.78 -6.96 -6.91
N ASN A 181 -0.95 -7.51 -7.79
CA ASN A 181 -1.25 -7.57 -9.21
C ASN A 181 -2.08 -8.82 -9.53
N ARG A 182 -3.03 -8.70 -10.47
CA ARG A 182 -3.88 -9.83 -10.88
C ARG A 182 -3.08 -11.08 -11.28
N ARG A 183 -1.94 -10.90 -11.96
CA ARG A 183 -1.04 -12.01 -12.34
C ARG A 183 -0.47 -12.71 -11.12
N ALA A 184 -0.16 -11.95 -10.07
CA ALA A 184 0.38 -12.52 -8.84
C ALA A 184 -0.65 -13.44 -8.15
N ILE A 185 -1.96 -13.22 -8.35
CA ILE A 185 -3.01 -14.07 -7.75
C ILE A 185 -3.48 -15.20 -8.70
N VAL A 186 -3.59 -14.95 -10.01
CA VAL A 186 -4.35 -15.80 -10.95
C VAL A 186 -3.48 -16.39 -12.09
N ALA A 187 -2.16 -16.17 -12.12
CA ALA A 187 -1.36 -16.64 -13.24
C ALA A 187 -1.35 -18.19 -13.33
N ARG A 188 -1.94 -18.72 -14.41
CA ARG A 188 -1.65 -20.07 -14.90
C ARG A 188 -0.28 -20.03 -15.57
N SER A 189 0.70 -20.75 -15.04
CA SER A 189 1.89 -21.04 -15.85
C SER A 189 1.50 -22.07 -16.91
N MET A 190 1.47 -21.65 -18.18
CA MET A 190 1.35 -22.54 -19.35
C MET A 190 2.74 -22.88 -19.90
N GLY A 191 3.66 -23.28 -19.01
CA GLY A 191 4.94 -23.87 -19.39
C GLY A 191 5.04 -25.23 -18.71
N GLU A 192 4.91 -26.31 -19.48
CA GLU A 192 5.49 -27.58 -19.09
C GLU A 192 7.01 -27.39 -19.01
N GLN A 193 7.58 -27.47 -17.82
CA GLN A 193 9.00 -27.78 -17.63
C GLN A 193 9.27 -28.11 -16.15
N ASP A 194 9.49 -29.41 -15.89
CA ASP A 194 10.38 -30.02 -14.88
C ASP A 194 10.57 -29.37 -13.49
N ASP A 195 9.58 -28.66 -12.95
CA ASP A 195 9.57 -28.23 -11.55
C ASP A 195 8.76 -29.22 -10.69
N PRO A 196 9.26 -29.73 -9.55
CA PRO A 196 8.53 -30.67 -8.68
C PRO A 196 7.23 -30.10 -8.06
N ILE A 197 6.93 -28.81 -8.27
CA ILE A 197 5.74 -28.14 -7.74
C ILE A 197 4.70 -28.00 -8.85
N ASN A 198 3.52 -28.58 -8.65
CA ASN A 198 2.41 -28.52 -9.61
C ASN A 198 1.90 -27.06 -9.72
N PRO A 199 1.89 -26.45 -10.92
CA PRO A 199 1.42 -25.08 -11.11
C PRO A 199 -0.01 -24.81 -10.64
N ARG A 200 -0.86 -25.85 -10.54
CA ARG A 200 -2.22 -25.74 -9.98
C ARG A 200 -2.20 -25.46 -8.48
N ASP A 201 -1.33 -26.14 -7.74
CA ASP A 201 -1.24 -26.03 -6.28
C ASP A 201 -0.81 -24.62 -5.86
N VAL A 202 0.08 -23.99 -6.63
CA VAL A 202 0.53 -22.61 -6.40
C VAL A 202 -0.60 -21.59 -6.59
N VAL A 203 -1.45 -21.79 -7.59
CA VAL A 203 -2.61 -20.93 -7.85
C VAL A 203 -3.66 -21.10 -6.74
N ASP A 204 -3.93 -22.34 -6.35
CA ASP A 204 -4.87 -22.64 -5.26
C ASP A 204 -4.38 -22.06 -3.93
N ASP A 205 -3.08 -22.09 -3.64
CA ASP A 205 -2.50 -21.49 -2.44
C ASP A 205 -2.62 -19.95 -2.40
N ARG A 206 -2.52 -19.30 -3.56
CA ARG A 206 -2.68 -17.83 -3.71
C ARG A 206 -4.14 -17.41 -3.58
N LEU A 207 -5.05 -18.20 -4.14
CA LEU A 207 -6.49 -18.03 -3.96
C LEU A 207 -6.89 -18.25 -2.49
N ALA A 208 -6.38 -19.30 -1.85
CA ALA A 208 -6.59 -19.57 -0.44
C ALA A 208 -6.06 -18.46 0.48
N LEU A 209 -5.00 -17.76 0.09
CA LEU A 209 -4.58 -16.55 0.81
C LEU A 209 -5.55 -15.39 0.60
N ALA A 210 -6.01 -15.16 -0.64
CA ALA A 210 -6.96 -14.11 -0.96
C ALA A 210 -8.29 -14.27 -0.19
N ASP A 211 -8.76 -15.50 -0.04
CA ASP A 211 -10.01 -15.83 0.67
C ASP A 211 -9.96 -15.56 2.18
N ARG A 212 -8.76 -15.37 2.76
CA ARG A 212 -8.59 -15.05 4.18
C ARG A 212 -8.76 -13.56 4.47
N PHE A 213 -8.73 -12.71 3.45
CA PHE A 213 -9.06 -11.31 3.62
C PHE A 213 -10.57 -11.17 3.71
N GLY A 214 -11.04 -10.50 4.76
CA GLY A 214 -12.47 -10.21 4.91
C GLY A 214 -13.04 -9.31 3.81
N LEU A 215 -12.18 -8.56 3.10
CA LEU A 215 -12.53 -7.83 1.89
C LEU A 215 -11.50 -8.08 0.78
N SER A 216 -11.93 -8.70 -0.31
CA SER A 216 -11.14 -8.89 -1.52
C SER A 216 -11.74 -8.05 -2.65
N ILE A 217 -11.02 -7.03 -3.10
CA ILE A 217 -11.52 -5.95 -3.96
C ILE A 217 -10.81 -5.98 -5.30
N GLY A 218 -11.56 -6.32 -6.34
CA GLY A 218 -11.06 -6.43 -7.71
C GLY A 218 -11.01 -5.09 -8.47
N PHE A 219 -9.89 -4.86 -9.17
CA PHE A 219 -9.67 -3.74 -10.08
C PHE A 219 -9.45 -4.23 -11.50
N HIS A 220 -10.34 -3.82 -12.40
CA HIS A 220 -10.32 -4.24 -13.80
C HIS A 220 -9.56 -3.24 -14.68
N ARG A 221 -9.32 -3.63 -15.93
CA ARG A 221 -8.69 -2.74 -16.91
C ARG A 221 -9.62 -1.55 -17.16
N VAL A 222 -9.01 -0.37 -17.27
CA VAL A 222 -9.73 0.86 -17.60
C VAL A 222 -10.07 0.83 -19.09
N ASP A 223 -11.35 0.94 -19.42
CA ASP A 223 -11.81 1.08 -20.80
C ASP A 223 -11.60 2.51 -21.31
N GLN A 224 -12.10 2.81 -22.51
CA GLN A 224 -11.88 4.12 -23.12
C GLN A 224 -12.63 5.23 -22.39
N ASP A 225 -13.89 4.97 -22.07
CA ASP A 225 -14.78 6.00 -21.53
C ASP A 225 -14.39 6.31 -20.09
N ALA A 226 -14.03 5.30 -19.29
CA ALA A 226 -13.45 5.48 -17.97
C ALA A 226 -12.10 6.23 -18.04
N TYR A 227 -11.25 5.93 -19.02
CA TYR A 227 -9.98 6.66 -19.19
C TYR A 227 -10.19 8.15 -19.48
N LEU A 228 -11.11 8.47 -20.39
CA LEU A 228 -11.46 9.86 -20.71
C LEU A 228 -12.17 10.55 -19.54
N ALA A 229 -12.99 9.84 -18.77
CA ALA A 229 -13.65 10.37 -17.58
C ALA A 229 -12.66 10.70 -16.46
N ILE A 230 -11.61 9.89 -16.27
CA ILE A 230 -10.51 10.20 -15.33
C ILE A 230 -9.81 11.50 -15.74
N ILE A 231 -9.49 11.66 -17.03
CA ILE A 231 -8.87 12.89 -17.55
C ILE A 231 -9.81 14.09 -17.34
N ALA A 232 -11.10 13.93 -17.64
CA ALA A 232 -12.10 14.97 -17.43
C ALA A 232 -12.10 15.44 -15.97
N GLY A 233 -12.10 14.51 -15.01
CA GLY A 233 -12.10 14.82 -13.58
C GLY A 233 -10.88 15.65 -13.16
N TYR A 234 -9.68 15.18 -13.49
CA TYR A 234 -8.45 15.91 -13.16
C TYR A 234 -8.32 17.24 -13.90
N ALA A 235 -8.73 17.31 -15.16
CA ALA A 235 -8.67 18.54 -15.93
C ALA A 235 -9.64 19.60 -15.41
N ALA A 236 -10.83 19.20 -14.94
CA ALA A 236 -11.77 20.10 -14.29
C ALA A 236 -11.21 20.63 -12.96
N ASP A 237 -10.66 19.73 -12.13
CA ASP A 237 -10.05 20.07 -10.83
C ASP A 237 -8.89 21.06 -10.97
N LEU A 238 -8.04 20.87 -11.99
CA LEU A 238 -6.89 21.75 -12.27
C LEU A 238 -7.22 22.92 -13.19
N GLY A 239 -8.46 23.03 -13.69
CA GLY A 239 -8.90 24.06 -14.64
C GLY A 239 -8.11 24.09 -15.96
N LEU A 240 -7.83 22.93 -16.56
CA LEU A 240 -6.95 22.77 -17.73
C LEU A 240 -7.65 22.99 -19.10
N GLY A 241 -8.93 23.37 -19.11
CA GLY A 241 -9.66 23.64 -20.37
C GLY A 241 -9.88 22.41 -21.26
N TRP A 242 -9.48 21.22 -20.83
CA TRP A 242 -9.70 19.97 -21.57
C TRP A 242 -11.18 19.57 -21.50
N ARG A 243 -11.73 19.13 -22.63
CA ARG A 243 -13.16 18.91 -22.81
C ARG A 243 -13.45 17.52 -23.39
N ALA A 244 -14.26 16.74 -22.69
CA ALA A 244 -14.62 15.38 -23.12
C ALA A 244 -15.49 15.34 -24.39
N ASP A 245 -16.18 16.44 -24.70
CA ASP A 245 -17.03 16.63 -25.90
C ASP A 245 -16.25 17.14 -27.11
N ASP A 246 -15.00 17.61 -26.93
CA ASP A 246 -14.14 18.07 -28.00
C ASP A 246 -13.37 16.88 -28.65
N PRO A 247 -13.59 16.58 -29.94
CA PRO A 247 -12.90 15.50 -30.64
C PRO A 247 -11.37 15.64 -30.65
N GLN A 248 -10.82 16.85 -30.64
CA GLN A 248 -9.37 17.08 -30.61
C GLN A 248 -8.79 16.69 -29.24
N CYS A 249 -9.42 17.15 -28.16
CA CYS A 249 -9.05 16.79 -26.79
C CYS A 249 -9.10 15.26 -26.56
N ARG A 250 -10.15 14.60 -27.05
CA ARG A 250 -10.28 13.13 -27.00
C ARG A 250 -9.18 12.45 -27.82
N GLY A 251 -8.96 12.93 -29.06
CA GLY A 251 -7.97 12.37 -29.97
C GLY A 251 -6.56 12.39 -29.38
N ASP A 252 -6.12 13.54 -28.86
CA ASP A 252 -4.81 13.72 -28.22
C ASP A 252 -4.65 12.82 -26.99
N ALA A 253 -5.67 12.74 -26.11
CA ALA A 253 -5.67 11.87 -24.95
C ALA A 253 -5.56 10.37 -25.32
N LEU A 254 -6.27 9.95 -26.37
CA LEU A 254 -6.26 8.56 -26.83
C LEU A 254 -4.94 8.21 -27.51
N GLU A 255 -4.40 9.12 -28.32
CA GLU A 255 -3.08 8.95 -28.94
C GLU A 255 -1.99 8.81 -27.86
N TRP A 256 -2.04 9.63 -26.81
CA TRP A 256 -1.15 9.49 -25.65
C TRP A 256 -1.21 8.09 -25.04
N SER A 257 -2.41 7.56 -24.81
CA SER A 257 -2.61 6.22 -24.26
C SER A 257 -2.07 5.11 -25.16
N GLN A 258 -2.19 5.28 -26.49
CA GLN A 258 -1.68 4.33 -27.49
C GLN A 258 -0.15 4.33 -27.51
N ARG A 259 0.49 5.51 -27.50
CA ARG A 259 1.96 5.63 -27.41
C ARG A 259 2.52 4.99 -26.13
N ARG A 260 1.78 5.07 -25.02
CA ARG A 260 2.12 4.43 -23.74
C ARG A 260 1.75 2.94 -23.68
N GLY A 261 1.01 2.43 -24.66
CA GLY A 261 0.58 1.03 -24.74
C GLY A 261 -0.44 0.60 -23.68
N ALA A 262 -1.08 1.54 -22.97
CA ALA A 262 -2.01 1.22 -21.90
C ALA A 262 -3.00 2.36 -21.58
N ARG A 263 -4.20 1.97 -21.15
CA ARG A 263 -5.17 2.85 -20.48
C ARG A 263 -5.20 2.53 -19.00
N SER A 264 -4.89 3.51 -18.17
CA SER A 264 -4.91 3.41 -16.71
C SER A 264 -4.98 4.81 -16.09
N GLY A 265 -5.37 4.91 -14.82
CA GLY A 265 -5.33 6.18 -14.09
C GLY A 265 -3.92 6.77 -14.01
N ARG A 266 -2.88 5.93 -13.95
CA ARG A 266 -1.48 6.39 -14.02
C ARG A 266 -1.17 7.08 -15.36
N VAL A 267 -1.58 6.48 -16.48
CA VAL A 267 -1.36 7.05 -17.82
C VAL A 267 -2.18 8.33 -18.00
N ALA A 268 -3.41 8.36 -17.47
CA ALA A 268 -4.24 9.56 -17.45
C ALA A 268 -3.59 10.69 -16.65
N TRP A 269 -3.04 10.40 -15.47
CA TRP A 269 -2.30 11.39 -14.68
C TRP A 269 -1.08 11.93 -15.43
N GLN A 270 -0.31 11.06 -16.09
CA GLN A 270 0.83 11.51 -16.91
C GLN A 270 0.40 12.43 -18.06
N TYR A 271 -0.76 12.18 -18.68
CA TYR A 271 -1.34 13.07 -19.68
C TYR A 271 -1.78 14.41 -19.07
N ILE A 272 -2.35 14.39 -17.86
CA ILE A 272 -2.72 15.60 -17.12
C ILE A 272 -1.49 16.45 -16.78
N VAL A 273 -0.38 15.82 -16.36
CA VAL A 273 0.89 16.52 -16.13
C VAL A 273 1.39 17.21 -17.41
N GLU A 274 1.31 16.52 -18.55
CA GLU A 274 1.64 17.10 -19.87
C GLU A 274 0.74 18.30 -20.20
N LEU A 275 -0.58 18.18 -20.00
CA LEU A 275 -1.53 19.28 -20.22
C LEU A 275 -1.26 20.47 -19.29
N ALA A 276 -0.99 20.21 -18.01
CA ALA A 276 -0.64 21.25 -17.04
C ALA A 276 0.66 21.96 -17.41
N GLY A 277 1.67 21.21 -17.86
CA GLY A 277 2.93 21.77 -18.37
C GLY A 277 2.71 22.69 -19.57
N ARG A 278 1.90 22.29 -20.55
CA ARG A 278 1.53 23.14 -21.71
C ARG A 278 0.77 24.40 -21.29
N ALA A 279 -0.01 24.33 -20.21
CA ALA A 279 -0.77 25.44 -19.65
C ALA A 279 0.03 26.31 -18.65
N GLY A 280 1.29 25.97 -18.36
CA GLY A 280 2.12 26.69 -17.38
C GLY A 280 1.65 26.55 -15.93
N LYS A 281 0.94 25.46 -15.60
CA LYS A 281 0.41 25.19 -14.26
C LYS A 281 1.27 24.19 -13.49
N THR A 282 1.37 24.39 -12.18
CA THR A 282 1.96 23.42 -11.24
C THR A 282 0.91 22.42 -10.79
N VAL A 283 1.31 21.17 -10.59
CA VAL A 283 0.49 20.03 -10.16
C VAL A 283 1.17 19.26 -9.04
#